data_AF-A0A6M2AAF5-F1
#
_entry.id   AF-A0A6M2AAF5-F1
#
_cell.length_a   1.000
_cell.length_b   1.000
_cell.length_c   1.000
_cell.angle_alpha   90.00
_cell.angle_beta   90.00
_cell.angle_gamma   90.00
#
_symmetry.space_group_name_H-M   'P 1'
#
loop_
_entity.id
_entity.type
_entity.pdbx_description
1 polymer ?
#
loop_
_entity_poly.entity_id
_entity_poly.type
_entity_poly.pdbx_seq_one_letter_code
_entity_poly.pdbx_strand_id
1 'polypeptide(L)'
;MPINRKIALALSLAAFLFFSPRFPLLYFAPYLVVCFYQLSFTHTLFRSLGCGVLVDLFSSNPHFGLHSLVYFLVSAALYHQKQNFFADKLSTVPIMTTFFSLLSTLLFLVARFFSSSPLHLSWRGVMTEFFALPLLEGTYALLVFSLPFCLIHFIRKMKIFRRRS
;
A
#
# COMPACT_ATOMS: atom_id res chain seq x y z
N MET A 1 -4.66 6.38 14.43
CA MET A 1 -4.64 4.88 14.42
C MET A 1 -3.34 4.33 15.00
N PRO A 2 -3.34 3.51 16.06
CA PRO A 2 -2.11 3.04 16.70
C PRO A 2 -1.58 1.73 16.05
N ILE A 3 -1.57 1.65 14.71
CA ILE A 3 -0.86 0.57 14.03
C ILE A 3 0.64 0.84 14.24
N ASN A 4 1.37 -0.06 14.88
CA ASN A 4 2.81 0.15 15.05
C ASN A 4 3.50 0.10 13.67
N ARG A 5 4.06 1.22 13.21
CA ARG A 5 4.77 1.33 11.93
C ARG A 5 5.87 0.28 11.72
N LYS A 6 6.53 -0.18 12.79
CA LYS A 6 7.55 -1.23 12.70
C LYS A 6 6.92 -2.58 12.36
N ILE A 7 5.77 -2.88 12.98
CA ILE A 7 4.99 -4.09 12.68
C ILE A 7 4.44 -4.01 11.27
N ALA A 8 3.90 -2.86 10.87
CA ALA A 8 3.41 -2.65 9.50
C ALA A 8 4.52 -2.86 8.46
N LEU A 9 5.72 -2.33 8.70
CA LEU A 9 6.87 -2.55 7.83
C LEU A 9 7.25 -4.04 7.77
N ALA A 10 7.35 -4.70 8.92
CA ALA A 10 7.69 -6.12 9.00
C ALA A 10 6.66 -7.00 8.26
N LEU A 11 5.36 -6.70 8.40
CA LEU A 11 4.29 -7.38 7.68
C LEU A 11 4.40 -7.15 6.17
N SER A 12 4.59 -5.91 5.72
CA SER A 12 4.77 -5.63 4.29
C SER A 12 6.01 -6.31 3.71
N LEU A 13 7.11 -6.36 4.47
CA LEU A 13 8.36 -6.95 4.02
C LEU A 13 8.28 -8.48 4.00
N ALA A 14 7.66 -9.10 5.02
CA ALA A 14 7.37 -10.52 4.99
C ALA A 14 6.46 -10.87 3.81
N ALA A 15 5.37 -10.13 3.62
CA ALA A 15 4.46 -10.37 2.50
C ALA A 15 5.16 -10.22 1.14
N PHE A 16 6.00 -9.20 0.99
CA PHE A 16 6.82 -9.01 -0.20
C PHE A 16 7.74 -10.22 -0.45
N LEU A 17 8.50 -10.66 0.54
CA LEU A 17 9.45 -11.77 0.38
C LEU A 17 8.77 -13.12 0.10
N PHE A 18 7.61 -13.40 0.72
CA PHE A 18 6.92 -14.68 0.58
C PHE A 18 6.00 -14.76 -0.65
N PHE A 19 5.36 -13.65 -1.04
CA PHE A 19 4.31 -13.67 -2.06
C PHE A 19 4.67 -12.95 -3.37
N SER A 20 5.72 -12.12 -3.41
CA SER A 20 6.06 -11.33 -4.62
C SER A 20 6.19 -12.13 -5.91
N PRO A 21 6.74 -13.37 -5.96
CA PRO A 21 6.81 -14.09 -7.24
C PRO A 21 5.45 -14.60 -7.74
N ARG A 22 4.41 -14.62 -6.88
CA ARG A 22 3.09 -15.18 -7.20
C ARG A 22 2.04 -14.12 -7.50
N PHE A 23 2.11 -12.97 -6.83
CA PHE A 23 1.11 -11.91 -6.97
C PHE A 23 1.78 -10.55 -7.19
N PRO A 24 1.44 -9.83 -8.27
CA PRO A 24 2.01 -8.51 -8.53
C PRO A 24 1.27 -7.43 -7.72
N LEU A 25 1.39 -7.47 -6.39
CA LEU A 25 0.77 -6.51 -5.48
C LEU A 25 1.76 -5.42 -5.06
N LEU A 26 1.24 -4.22 -4.78
CA LEU A 26 1.99 -3.16 -4.11
C LEU A 26 2.09 -3.44 -2.61
N TYR A 27 2.93 -4.41 -2.23
CA TYR A 27 3.06 -4.91 -0.85
C TYR A 27 3.34 -3.84 0.20
N PHE A 28 4.04 -2.79 -0.18
CA PHE A 28 4.40 -1.67 0.70
C PHE A 28 3.34 -0.55 0.74
N ALA A 29 2.35 -0.54 -0.15
CA ALA A 29 1.29 0.47 -0.16
C ALA A 29 0.57 0.62 1.19
N PRO A 30 0.08 -0.45 1.86
CA PRO A 30 -0.57 -0.29 3.17
C PRO A 30 0.38 0.23 4.26
N TYR A 31 1.66 -0.12 4.20
CA TYR A 31 2.67 0.44 5.11
C TYR A 31 2.87 1.95 4.89
N LEU A 32 2.95 2.39 3.64
CA LEU A 32 3.07 3.81 3.30
C LEU A 32 1.83 4.59 3.71
N VAL A 33 0.63 4.03 3.50
CA VAL A 33 -0.63 4.59 3.99
C VAL A 33 -0.60 4.75 5.51
N VAL A 34 -0.14 3.75 6.28
CA VAL A 34 0.04 3.90 7.74
C VAL A 34 1.00 5.03 8.07
N CYS A 35 2.08 5.20 7.29
CA CYS A 35 3.02 6.31 7.46
C CYS A 35 2.38 7.67 7.20
N PHE A 36 1.42 7.80 6.27
CA PHE A 36 0.71 9.06 6.00
C PHE A 36 0.07 9.61 7.27
N TYR A 37 -0.51 8.73 8.10
CA TYR A 37 -1.20 9.10 9.32
C TYR A 37 -0.29 9.28 10.54
N GLN A 38 1.01 8.93 10.46
CA GLN A 38 1.90 8.88 11.62
C GLN A 38 3.18 9.70 11.51
N LEU A 39 3.55 10.11 10.30
CA LEU A 39 4.80 10.81 10.03
C LEU A 39 4.54 12.13 9.32
N SER A 40 5.56 13.00 9.31
CA SER A 40 5.55 14.20 8.47
C SER A 40 5.63 13.83 6.99
N PHE A 41 5.30 14.80 6.14
CA PHE A 41 5.31 14.65 4.68
C PHE A 41 6.68 14.20 4.18
N THR A 42 7.73 14.92 4.57
CA THR A 42 9.11 14.65 4.17
C THR A 42 9.56 13.25 4.57
N HIS A 43 9.29 12.82 5.81
CA HIS A 43 9.65 11.47 6.26
C HIS A 43 8.89 10.38 5.49
N THR A 44 7.64 10.65 5.12
CA THR A 44 6.84 9.74 4.32
C THR A 44 7.43 9.58 2.92
N LEU A 45 7.82 10.69 2.28
CA LEU A 45 8.44 10.67 0.96
C LEU A 45 9.77 9.92 0.94
N PHE A 46 10.63 10.11 1.94
CA PHE A 46 11.88 9.35 2.02
C PHE A 46 11.62 7.85 2.20
N ARG A 47 10.58 7.48 2.95
CA ARG A 47 10.19 6.07 3.10
C ARG A 47 9.58 5.49 1.83
N SER A 48 8.80 6.26 1.08
CA SER A 48 8.23 5.79 -0.18
C SER A 48 9.32 5.56 -1.23
N LEU A 49 10.32 6.44 -1.29
CA LEU A 49 11.53 6.21 -2.08
C LEU A 49 12.26 4.94 -1.64
N GLY A 50 12.55 4.78 -0.34
CA GLY A 50 13.23 3.58 0.16
C GLY A 50 12.48 2.29 -0.15
N CYS A 51 11.15 2.27 0.04
CA CYS A 51 10.31 1.13 -0.32
C CYS A 51 10.33 0.85 -1.83
N GLY A 52 10.27 1.89 -2.66
CA GLY A 52 10.30 1.71 -4.10
C GLY A 52 11.66 1.21 -4.59
N VAL A 53 12.78 1.68 -4.00
CA VAL A 53 14.13 1.20 -4.32
C VAL A 53 14.26 -0.28 -3.96
N LEU A 54 13.71 -0.71 -2.82
CA LEU A 54 13.65 -2.13 -2.47
C LEU A 54 12.87 -2.92 -3.52
N VAL A 55 11.70 -2.44 -3.95
CA VAL A 55 10.95 -3.12 -5.01
C VAL A 55 11.76 -3.16 -6.31
N ASP A 56 12.37 -2.06 -6.72
CA ASP A 56 13.19 -1.98 -7.93
C ASP A 56 14.36 -2.97 -7.90
N LEU A 57 15.07 -3.10 -6.77
CA LEU A 57 16.22 -4.01 -6.58
C LEU A 57 15.84 -5.50 -6.68
N PHE A 58 14.65 -5.85 -6.20
CA PHE A 58 14.16 -7.23 -6.20
C PHE A 58 13.22 -7.55 -7.37
N SER A 59 12.81 -6.54 -8.14
CA SER A 59 12.02 -6.74 -9.35
C SER A 59 12.91 -7.21 -10.48
N SER A 60 12.43 -8.17 -11.27
CA SER A 60 13.08 -8.61 -12.50
C SER A 60 12.82 -7.66 -13.68
N ASN A 61 12.27 -6.47 -13.43
CA ASN A 61 11.91 -5.51 -14.47
C ASN A 61 13.13 -4.70 -14.92
N PRO A 62 13.26 -4.39 -16.21
CA PRO A 62 14.42 -3.66 -16.74
C PRO A 62 14.46 -2.18 -16.35
N HIS A 63 13.35 -1.62 -15.86
CA HIS A 63 13.21 -0.18 -15.57
C HIS A 63 13.51 0.10 -14.09
N PHE A 64 14.79 0.02 -13.70
CA PHE A 64 15.23 0.37 -12.35
C PHE A 64 14.87 1.83 -12.01
N GLY A 65 14.29 2.06 -10.83
CA GLY A 65 13.88 3.38 -10.34
C GLY A 65 12.43 3.75 -10.66
N LEU A 66 11.73 2.98 -11.47
CA LEU A 66 10.35 3.29 -11.84
C LEU A 66 9.40 3.08 -10.65
N HIS A 67 9.56 2.03 -9.85
CA HIS A 67 8.75 1.85 -8.64
C HIS A 67 9.02 2.94 -7.60
N SER A 68 10.30 3.32 -7.43
CA SER A 68 10.71 4.45 -6.59
C SER A 68 9.99 5.75 -6.94
N LEU A 69 9.97 6.09 -8.23
CA LEU A 69 9.34 7.30 -8.72
C LEU A 69 7.82 7.26 -8.54
N VAL A 70 7.17 6.14 -8.88
CA VAL A 70 5.71 5.98 -8.72
C VAL A 70 5.34 6.09 -7.24
N TYR A 71 6.03 5.39 -6.34
CA TYR A 71 5.74 5.45 -4.91
C TYR A 71 5.92 6.85 -4.34
N PHE A 72 6.95 7.57 -4.80
CA PHE A 72 7.16 8.97 -4.42
C PHE A 72 6.01 9.86 -4.88
N LEU A 73 5.64 9.83 -6.16
CA LEU A 73 4.59 10.68 -6.73
C LEU A 73 3.21 10.39 -6.12
N VAL A 74 2.85 9.11 -5.97
CA VAL A 74 1.58 8.72 -5.35
C VAL A 74 1.54 9.16 -3.89
N SER A 75 2.64 9.00 -3.15
CA SER A 75 2.73 9.48 -1.77
C SER A 75 2.62 11.00 -1.69
N ALA A 76 3.24 11.73 -2.61
CA ALA A 76 3.13 13.18 -2.68
C ALA A 76 1.67 13.63 -2.92
N ALA A 77 0.98 12.98 -3.86
CA ALA A 77 -0.40 13.31 -4.21
C ALA A 77 -1.41 12.95 -3.11
N LEU A 78 -1.29 11.76 -2.51
CA LEU A 78 -2.27 11.26 -1.55
C LEU A 78 -2.03 11.68 -0.10
N TYR A 79 -0.82 12.11 0.27
CA TYR A 79 -0.53 12.44 1.66
C TYR A 79 -1.44 13.54 2.22
N HIS A 80 -1.75 14.57 1.44
CA HIS A 80 -2.65 15.64 1.87
C HIS A 80 -4.12 15.20 1.93
N GLN A 81 -4.50 14.19 1.13
CA GLN A 81 -5.85 13.65 1.11
C GLN A 81 -6.19 12.87 2.38
N LYS A 82 -5.21 12.54 3.23
CA LYS A 82 -5.42 11.81 4.50
C LYS A 82 -6.45 12.43 5.44
N GLN A 83 -6.68 13.74 5.34
CA GLN A 83 -7.69 14.46 6.13
C GLN A 83 -9.12 14.22 5.61
N ASN A 84 -9.27 14.02 4.29
CA ASN A 84 -10.56 13.78 3.64
C ASN A 84 -11.07 12.35 3.87
N PHE A 85 -10.16 11.40 4.11
CA PHE A 85 -10.49 10.02 4.40
C PHE A 85 -10.52 9.77 5.90
N PHE A 86 -11.72 9.45 6.43
CA PHE A 86 -12.07 9.16 7.83
C PHE A 86 -10.88 8.72 8.71
N ALA A 87 -10.13 9.66 9.30
CA ALA A 87 -8.86 9.36 9.97
C ALA A 87 -8.96 8.37 11.17
N ASP A 88 -10.17 8.12 11.66
CA ASP A 88 -10.44 7.35 12.88
C ASP A 88 -10.96 5.92 12.66
N LYS A 89 -11.16 5.47 11.42
CA LYS A 89 -11.72 4.13 11.16
C LYS A 89 -10.64 3.10 10.74
N LEU A 90 -10.79 1.86 11.21
CA LEU A 90 -9.98 0.72 10.77
C LEU A 90 -10.08 0.43 9.27
N SER A 91 -11.16 0.91 8.63
CA SER A 91 -11.40 0.82 7.19
C SER A 91 -10.60 1.83 6.36
N THR A 92 -9.93 2.80 6.99
CA THR A 92 -9.27 3.88 6.26
C THR A 92 -8.00 3.40 5.56
N VAL A 93 -7.26 2.48 6.18
CA VAL A 93 -6.07 1.86 5.58
C VAL A 93 -6.40 1.13 4.28
N PRO A 94 -7.37 0.19 4.22
CA PRO A 94 -7.67 -0.50 2.97
C PRO A 94 -8.23 0.43 1.89
N ILE A 95 -9.09 1.39 2.24
CA ILE A 95 -9.62 2.38 1.28
C ILE A 95 -8.48 3.21 0.67
N MET A 96 -7.62 3.78 1.51
CA MET A 96 -6.47 4.56 1.04
C MET A 96 -5.46 3.72 0.26
N THR A 97 -5.31 2.43 0.59
CA THR A 97 -4.46 1.52 -0.18
C THR A 97 -5.03 1.29 -1.57
N THR A 98 -6.36 1.14 -1.71
CA THR A 98 -7.00 1.06 -3.02
C THR A 98 -6.79 2.33 -3.84
N PHE A 99 -6.90 3.54 -3.25
CA PHE A 99 -6.57 4.78 -3.97
C PHE A 99 -5.09 4.88 -4.34
N PHE A 100 -4.20 4.44 -3.45
CA PHE A 100 -2.77 4.35 -3.72
C PHE A 100 -2.50 3.44 -4.92
N SER A 101 -3.16 2.29 -4.97
CA SER A 101 -3.09 1.33 -6.07
C SER A 101 -3.56 1.93 -7.38
N LEU A 102 -4.77 2.51 -7.39
CA LEU A 102 -5.35 3.14 -8.58
C LEU A 102 -4.43 4.22 -9.16
N LEU A 103 -3.91 5.09 -8.31
CA LEU A 103 -3.02 6.17 -8.76
C LEU A 103 -1.66 5.62 -9.22
N SER A 104 -1.16 4.57 -8.57
CA SER A 104 0.05 3.89 -9.02
C SER A 104 -0.14 3.29 -10.42
N THR A 105 -1.24 2.56 -10.64
CA THR A 105 -1.59 1.98 -11.95
C THR A 105 -1.67 3.05 -13.04
N LEU A 106 -2.31 4.19 -12.74
CA LEU A 106 -2.35 5.33 -13.66
C LEU A 106 -0.96 5.82 -14.03
N LEU A 107 -0.07 6.00 -13.05
CA LEU A 107 1.29 6.45 -13.31
C LEU A 107 2.14 5.40 -14.05
N PHE A 108 1.98 4.11 -13.74
CA PHE A 108 2.62 3.02 -14.49
C PHE A 108 2.12 3.00 -15.94
N LEU A 109 0.83 3.23 -16.18
CA LEU A 109 0.26 3.31 -17.53
C LEU A 109 0.84 4.49 -18.31
N VAL A 110 0.93 5.67 -17.69
CA VAL A 110 1.58 6.85 -18.28
C VAL A 110 3.04 6.55 -18.59
N ALA A 111 3.79 5.96 -17.66
CA ALA A 111 5.18 5.59 -17.88
C ALA A 111 5.35 4.58 -19.03
N ARG A 112 4.43 3.61 -19.14
CA ARG A 112 4.40 2.66 -20.27
C ARG A 112 4.10 3.36 -21.60
N PHE A 113 3.27 4.40 -21.62
CA PHE A 113 3.00 5.18 -22.83
C PHE A 113 4.24 5.89 -23.38
N PHE A 114 5.13 6.36 -22.50
CA PHE A 114 6.41 6.94 -22.91
C PHE A 114 7.49 5.90 -23.21
N SER A 115 7.30 4.64 -22.80
CA SER A 115 8.20 3.55 -23.17
C SER A 115 7.92 3.15 -24.62
N SER A 116 8.97 2.87 -25.39
CA SER A 116 8.88 2.42 -26.79
C SER A 116 8.28 1.02 -26.98
N SER A 117 7.65 0.46 -25.94
CA SER A 117 7.04 -0.86 -25.95
C SER A 117 5.61 -0.78 -26.51
N PRO A 118 5.20 -1.70 -27.40
CA PRO A 118 3.84 -1.70 -27.95
C PRO A 118 2.81 -1.94 -26.82
N LEU A 119 1.93 -0.95 -26.63
CA LEU A 119 0.82 -1.01 -25.68
C LEU A 119 -0.31 -1.88 -26.24
N HIS A 120 -0.31 -3.17 -25.90
CA HIS A 120 -1.45 -4.05 -26.18
C HIS A 120 -2.55 -3.87 -25.11
N LEU A 121 -3.31 -2.78 -25.24
CA LEU A 121 -4.45 -2.50 -24.38
C LEU A 121 -5.63 -3.41 -24.76
N SER A 122 -5.84 -4.47 -23.97
CA SER A 122 -7.09 -5.22 -24.02
C SER A 122 -8.08 -4.66 -23.00
N TRP A 123 -9.36 -4.61 -23.34
CA TRP A 123 -10.42 -4.17 -22.41
C TRP A 123 -10.38 -4.97 -21.11
N ARG A 124 -10.16 -6.28 -21.21
CA ARG A 124 -9.98 -7.17 -20.06
C ARG A 124 -8.77 -6.79 -19.20
N GLY A 125 -7.65 -6.42 -19.82
CA GLY A 125 -6.45 -5.94 -19.12
C GLY A 125 -6.73 -4.67 -18.34
N VAL A 126 -7.38 -3.68 -18.98
CA VAL A 126 -7.78 -2.42 -18.33
C VAL A 126 -8.70 -2.68 -17.14
N MET A 127 -9.73 -3.51 -17.30
CA MET A 127 -10.62 -3.86 -16.18
C MET A 127 -9.87 -4.53 -15.02
N THR A 128 -8.89 -5.38 -15.33
CA THR A 128 -8.10 -6.09 -14.31
C THR A 128 -7.17 -5.12 -13.58
N GLU A 129 -6.48 -4.24 -14.28
CA GLU A 129 -5.53 -3.28 -13.71
C GLU A 129 -6.22 -2.16 -12.91
N PHE A 130 -7.40 -1.71 -13.34
CA PHE A 130 -8.11 -0.59 -12.68
C PHE A 130 -9.13 -1.01 -11.63
N PHE A 131 -9.66 -2.23 -11.67
CA PHE A 131 -10.67 -2.67 -10.71
C PHE A 131 -10.19 -3.86 -9.89
N ALA A 132 -9.82 -4.96 -10.54
CA ALA A 132 -9.51 -6.20 -9.82
C ALA A 132 -8.28 -6.06 -8.91
N LEU A 133 -7.17 -5.51 -9.43
CA LEU A 133 -5.93 -5.35 -8.66
C LEU A 133 -6.06 -4.36 -7.49
N PRO A 134 -6.62 -3.14 -7.66
CA PRO A 134 -6.82 -2.22 -6.54
C PRO A 134 -7.75 -2.74 -5.44
N LEU A 135 -8.78 -3.51 -5.82
CA LEU A 135 -9.66 -4.18 -4.86
C LEU A 135 -8.93 -5.31 -4.15
N LEU A 136 -8.10 -6.08 -4.86
CA LEU A 136 -7.27 -7.12 -4.26
C LEU A 136 -6.25 -6.53 -3.28
N GLU A 137 -5.66 -5.37 -3.59
CA GLU A 137 -4.74 -4.67 -2.69
C GLU A 137 -5.45 -4.08 -1.46
N GLY A 138 -6.65 -3.55 -1.63
CA GLY A 138 -7.51 -3.12 -0.52
C GLY A 138 -7.89 -4.28 0.40
N THR A 139 -8.28 -5.43 -0.16
CA THR A 139 -8.59 -6.63 0.63
C THR A 139 -7.35 -7.19 1.32
N TYR A 140 -6.19 -7.22 0.66
CA TYR A 140 -4.91 -7.53 1.28
C TYR A 140 -4.61 -6.62 2.47
N ALA A 141 -4.76 -5.30 2.31
CA ALA A 141 -4.58 -4.34 3.39
C ALA A 141 -5.55 -4.58 4.55
N LEU A 142 -6.80 -4.94 4.25
CA LEU A 142 -7.80 -5.27 5.27
C LEU A 142 -7.42 -6.55 6.04
N LEU A 143 -7.06 -7.62 5.32
CA LEU A 143 -6.79 -8.94 5.90
C LEU A 143 -5.47 -8.98 6.68
N VAL A 144 -4.42 -8.34 6.17
CA VAL A 144 -3.06 -8.43 6.73
C VAL A 144 -2.79 -7.31 7.74
N PHE A 145 -3.42 -6.14 7.58
CA PHE A 145 -3.24 -5.02 8.50
C PHE A 145 -4.47 -4.86 9.38
N SER A 146 -5.62 -4.46 8.84
CA SER A 146 -6.76 -4.04 9.67
C SER A 146 -7.33 -5.14 10.57
N LEU A 147 -7.49 -6.38 10.09
CA LEU A 147 -8.07 -7.48 10.87
C LEU A 147 -7.22 -7.91 12.07
N PRO A 148 -5.91 -8.20 11.93
CA PRO A 148 -5.06 -8.54 13.07
C PRO A 148 -5.09 -7.49 14.17
N PHE A 149 -5.09 -6.20 13.80
CA PHE A 149 -5.17 -5.13 14.79
C PHE A 149 -6.54 -5.07 15.48
N CYS A 150 -7.63 -5.29 14.74
CA CYS A 150 -8.97 -5.38 15.31
C CYS A 150 -9.06 -6.53 16.34
N LEU A 151 -8.56 -7.70 15.97
CA LEU A 151 -8.55 -8.89 16.84
C LEU A 151 -7.72 -8.66 18.11
N ILE A 152 -6.51 -8.11 17.99
CA ILE A 152 -5.65 -7.79 19.15
C ILE A 152 -6.35 -6.78 20.07
N HIS A 153 -6.98 -5.75 19.51
CA HIS A 153 -7.72 -4.76 20.29
C HIS A 153 -8.89 -5.39 21.04
N PHE A 154 -9.67 -6.25 20.36
CA PHE A 154 -10.79 -6.97 20.96
C PHE A 154 -10.34 -7.87 22.12
N ILE A 155 -9.27 -8.66 21.94
CA ILE A 155 -8.72 -9.53 22.99
C ILE A 155 -8.25 -8.72 24.19
N ARG A 156 -7.57 -7.58 23.97
CA ARG A 156 -7.13 -6.70 25.06
C ARG A 156 -8.30 -6.11 25.85
N LYS A 157 -9.35 -5.67 25.15
CA LYS A 157 -10.58 -5.17 25.78
C LYS A 157 -11.22 -6.24 26.67
N MET A 158 -11.31 -7.48 26.20
CA MET A 158 -11.83 -8.60 26.99
C MET A 158 -10.97 -8.92 28.21
N LYS A 159 -9.63 -8.90 28.10
CA LYS A 159 -8.73 -9.12 29.24
C LYS A 159 -8.86 -8.04 30.32
N ILE A 160 -9.06 -6.78 29.94
CA ILE A 160 -9.28 -5.68 30.89
C ILE A 160 -10.61 -5.84 31.62
N PHE A 161 -11.68 -6.20 30.90
CA PHE A 161 -12.99 -6.45 31.50
C PHE A 161 -12.92 -7.59 32.53
N ARG A 162 -12.24 -8.70 32.20
CA ARG A 162 -12.06 -9.85 33.10
C ARG A 162 -11.20 -9.58 34.34
N ARG A 163 -10.40 -8.51 34.37
CA ARG A 163 -9.61 -8.10 35.56
C ARG A 163 -10.36 -7.17 36.50
N ARG A 164 -11.53 -6.67 36.10
CA ARG A 164 -12.38 -5.76 36.89
C ARG A 164 -13.63 -6.44 37.48
N SER A 165 -13.89 -7.69 37.11
CA SER A 165 -14.89 -8.59 37.70
C SER A 165 -14.22 -9.53 38.70
#